data_AF-A0AB40BZW0-F1
#
_entry.id   AF-A0AB40BZW0-F1
#
_cell.length_a   1.000
_cell.length_b   1.000
_cell.length_c   1.000
_cell.angle_alpha   90.00
_cell.angle_beta   90.00
_cell.angle_gamma   90.00
#
_symmetry.space_group_name_H-M   'P 1'
#
loop_
_entity.id
_entity.type
_entity.pdbx_description
1 polymer ?
#
loop_
_entity_poly.entity_id
_entity_poly.type
_entity_poly.pdbx_seq_one_letter_code
_entity_poly.pdbx_strand_id
1 'polypeptide(L)'
;MVVFNPFPSNHSPSTFLGKRQLRRLDHVPWNLRSNPVVFPSTIMAIFWGPKKISKPQELNPSLGSFPLIASVPEGSSAIQMKPQKISLSVVTSISEISAEDWDACALDATGPEKFNPFLSHAFLSSLEESGSATKQTGWLPQHILAQDEFKKTVGVVPLYLKSHSYGEYVFDHSWADAFYRYGSRYYPKLQSCVPFTPVTGQRILVRNTWFKEQVFDILLSALKDMPAKYQVSSLHVTFPSENEWHRMKNFGFLQRIGMQYHWINRNYQNFDEFLMDMKQSKRKTIRQERKKVEGVGYGTVLLLAYEESHDWPGYTLFSTTTCLLSDSLFLVLKTVSSCYSEGSKVSASLTVLVLPVVS
;
A
#
# COMPACT_ATOMS: atom_id res chain seq x y z
N MET A 1 1.89 3.12 -11.11
CA MET A 1 0.96 2.02 -10.80
C MET A 1 0.84 1.13 -12.02
N VAL A 2 0.62 -0.16 -11.84
CA VAL A 2 0.33 -1.08 -12.95
C VAL A 2 -0.85 -1.96 -12.58
N VAL A 3 -1.75 -2.20 -13.53
CA VAL A 3 -3.01 -2.95 -13.32
C VAL A 3 -3.11 -4.09 -14.31
N PHE A 4 -3.44 -5.29 -13.83
CA PHE A 4 -3.84 -6.40 -14.67
C PHE A 4 -5.33 -6.68 -14.50
N ASN A 5 -6.05 -6.82 -15.61
CA ASN A 5 -7.45 -7.21 -15.66
C ASN A 5 -7.56 -8.52 -16.47
N PRO A 6 -8.03 -9.63 -15.88
CA PRO A 6 -8.13 -10.91 -16.57
C PRO A 6 -9.23 -10.93 -17.65
N PHE A 7 -10.14 -9.95 -17.69
CA PHE A 7 -11.16 -9.85 -18.72
C PHE A 7 -10.69 -8.94 -19.87
N PRO A 8 -10.38 -9.49 -21.07
CA PRO A 8 -10.07 -8.66 -22.23
C PRO A 8 -11.31 -7.85 -22.64
N SER A 9 -11.08 -6.61 -23.10
CA SER A 9 -12.12 -5.75 -23.66
C SER A 9 -12.57 -6.25 -25.04
N ASN A 10 -13.25 -7.39 -25.09
CA ASN A 10 -13.88 -7.93 -26.30
C ASN A 10 -15.30 -7.38 -26.51
N HIS A 11 -15.50 -6.10 -26.19
CA HIS A 11 -16.72 -5.39 -26.57
C HIS A 11 -16.33 -4.09 -27.27
N SER A 12 -16.82 -3.95 -28.50
CA SER A 12 -16.74 -2.71 -29.25
C SER A 12 -17.25 -1.53 -28.41
N PRO A 13 -16.66 -0.33 -28.54
CA PRO A 13 -17.20 0.84 -27.86
C PRO A 13 -18.64 1.05 -28.36
N SER A 14 -19.60 1.05 -27.44
CA SER A 14 -21.00 1.31 -27.80
C SER A 14 -21.10 2.71 -28.42
N THR A 15 -21.75 2.82 -29.57
CA THR A 15 -22.00 4.06 -30.32
C THR A 15 -23.06 4.97 -29.70
N PHE A 16 -23.23 4.95 -28.38
CA PHE A 16 -24.27 5.73 -27.70
C PHE A 16 -23.76 7.09 -27.18
N LEU A 17 -23.23 7.93 -28.07
CA LEU A 17 -23.20 9.38 -27.87
C LEU A 17 -24.51 9.98 -28.39
N GLY A 18 -25.60 9.73 -27.66
CA GLY A 18 -26.85 10.43 -27.85
C GLY A 18 -26.76 11.85 -27.29
N LYS A 19 -26.64 12.85 -28.18
CA LYS A 19 -26.78 14.28 -27.85
C LYS A 19 -28.05 14.49 -27.01
N ARG A 20 -27.92 14.91 -25.75
CA ARG A 20 -29.04 15.46 -24.98
C ARG A 20 -28.78 16.94 -24.72
N GLN A 21 -29.61 17.77 -25.37
CA GLN A 21 -29.66 19.22 -25.23
C GLN A 21 -29.91 19.62 -23.77
N LEU A 22 -29.12 20.57 -23.29
CA LEU A 22 -29.41 21.36 -22.09
C LEU A 22 -30.73 22.10 -22.29
N ARG A 23 -31.74 21.80 -21.46
CA ARG A 23 -32.86 22.71 -21.24
C ARG A 23 -32.56 23.57 -20.01
N ARG A 24 -32.49 24.89 -20.23
CA ARG A 24 -32.62 25.92 -19.20
C ARG A 24 -33.96 25.73 -18.49
N LEU A 25 -33.94 25.84 -17.16
CA LEU A 25 -35.14 26.12 -16.38
C LEU A 25 -34.99 27.51 -15.80
N ASP A 26 -35.94 28.36 -16.17
CA ASP A 26 -36.05 29.77 -15.81
C ASP A 26 -36.49 29.98 -14.36
N HIS A 27 -36.17 31.17 -13.86
CA HIS A 27 -36.50 31.71 -12.54
C HIS A 27 -38.00 31.73 -12.23
N VAL A 28 -38.37 31.38 -10.99
CA VAL A 28 -39.64 31.77 -10.34
C VAL A 28 -39.37 32.14 -8.87
N PRO A 29 -40.02 33.19 -8.30
CA PRO A 29 -39.52 33.94 -7.13
C PRO A 29 -40.02 33.44 -5.77
N TRP A 30 -39.28 33.80 -4.72
CA TRP A 30 -39.61 33.60 -3.30
C TRP A 30 -40.69 34.57 -2.81
N ASN A 31 -41.71 34.04 -2.11
CA ASN A 31 -42.18 34.51 -0.79
C ASN A 31 -43.50 33.83 -0.39
N LEU A 32 -43.52 33.11 0.75
CA LEU A 32 -44.59 33.19 1.76
C LEU A 32 -44.22 32.38 3.01
N ARG A 33 -44.29 33.06 4.15
CA ARG A 33 -44.15 32.51 5.51
C ARG A 33 -45.40 31.71 5.89
N SER A 34 -45.23 30.53 6.50
CA SER A 34 -46.08 30.03 7.61
C SER A 34 -45.43 28.81 8.28
N ASN A 35 -45.82 28.59 9.54
CA ASN A 35 -45.18 27.88 10.66
C ASN A 35 -44.65 26.43 10.45
N PRO A 36 -43.70 25.96 11.30
CA PRO A 36 -43.08 24.65 11.15
C PRO A 36 -43.99 23.54 11.70
N VAL A 37 -44.33 22.59 10.85
CA VAL A 37 -44.80 21.26 11.27
C VAL A 37 -43.62 20.31 11.13
N VAL A 38 -43.12 19.81 12.26
CA VAL A 38 -42.03 18.82 12.31
C VAL A 38 -42.62 17.45 12.01
N PHE A 39 -42.30 16.89 10.84
CA PHE A 39 -42.46 15.47 10.56
C PHE A 39 -41.09 14.77 10.69
N PRO A 40 -40.97 13.67 11.44
CA PRO A 40 -39.74 12.89 11.46
C PRO A 40 -39.69 12.03 10.19
N SER A 41 -38.91 12.45 9.20
CA SER A 41 -38.62 11.62 8.02
C SER A 41 -37.40 10.75 8.28
N THR A 42 -37.64 9.52 8.77
CA THR A 42 -36.65 8.43 8.70
C THR A 42 -36.53 7.98 7.25
N ILE A 43 -35.42 8.29 6.60
CA ILE A 43 -35.07 7.70 5.29
C ILE A 43 -34.64 6.25 5.54
N MET A 44 -35.53 5.29 5.27
CA MET A 44 -35.16 3.88 5.16
C MET A 44 -34.63 3.61 3.74
N ALA A 45 -33.33 3.38 3.62
CA ALA A 45 -32.74 2.82 2.41
C ALA A 45 -33.07 1.33 2.32
N ILE A 46 -34.06 0.98 1.49
CA ILE A 46 -34.42 -0.40 1.17
C ILE A 46 -33.51 -0.88 0.03
N PHE A 47 -32.37 -1.49 0.34
CA PHE A 47 -31.52 -2.15 -0.68
C PHE A 47 -30.73 -3.35 -0.17
N TRP A 48 -31.36 -4.30 0.52
CA TRP A 48 -30.72 -5.61 0.77
C TRP A 48 -31.77 -6.73 0.78
N GLY A 49 -31.95 -7.41 -0.36
CA GLY A 49 -32.48 -8.77 -0.37
C GLY A 49 -31.46 -9.74 0.25
N PRO A 50 -31.88 -10.98 0.61
CA PRO A 50 -31.04 -11.90 1.36
C PRO A 50 -29.74 -12.21 0.60
N LYS A 51 -28.60 -11.96 1.25
CA LYS A 51 -27.26 -12.26 0.74
C LYS A 51 -27.14 -13.78 0.51
N LYS A 52 -26.86 -14.21 -0.72
CA LYS A 52 -26.13 -15.46 -0.94
C LYS A 52 -24.75 -15.29 -0.31
N ILE A 53 -24.57 -15.86 0.89
CA ILE A 53 -23.26 -16.01 1.50
C ILE A 53 -22.52 -17.04 0.65
N SER A 54 -21.65 -16.56 -0.24
CA SER A 54 -20.68 -17.43 -0.90
C SER A 54 -19.74 -17.98 0.17
N LYS A 55 -19.61 -19.31 0.24
CA LYS A 55 -18.64 -19.97 1.14
C LYS A 55 -17.25 -19.36 0.92
N PRO A 56 -16.45 -19.16 1.98
CA PRO A 56 -15.05 -18.79 1.83
C PRO A 56 -14.37 -19.88 1.00
N GLN A 57 -13.79 -19.48 -0.13
CA GLN A 57 -13.03 -20.40 -0.97
C GLN A 57 -11.71 -20.69 -0.26
N GLU A 58 -11.47 -21.95 0.11
CA GLU A 58 -10.15 -22.39 0.57
C GLU A 58 -9.18 -22.21 -0.59
N LEU A 59 -8.23 -21.30 -0.40
CA LEU A 59 -7.23 -20.96 -1.40
C LEU A 59 -6.18 -22.05 -1.41
N ASN A 60 -5.85 -22.57 -2.59
CA ASN A 60 -4.77 -23.52 -2.73
C ASN A 60 -3.44 -22.79 -2.47
N PRO A 61 -2.69 -23.13 -1.42
CA PRO A 61 -1.48 -22.42 -1.07
C PRO A 61 -0.37 -22.63 -2.11
N SER A 62 -0.47 -23.61 -3.01
CA SER A 62 0.52 -23.82 -4.07
C SER A 62 0.15 -23.10 -5.37
N LEU A 63 1.05 -22.26 -5.89
CA LEU A 63 0.91 -21.60 -7.19
C LEU A 63 1.50 -22.42 -8.35
N GLY A 64 2.26 -23.47 -8.03
CA GLY A 64 2.86 -24.40 -8.99
C GLY A 64 4.35 -24.61 -8.77
N SER A 65 4.97 -25.38 -9.66
CA SER A 65 6.43 -25.52 -9.71
C SER A 65 6.94 -25.34 -11.14
N PHE A 66 8.07 -24.66 -11.28
CA PHE A 66 8.59 -24.15 -12.54
C PHE A 66 10.03 -24.64 -12.73
N PRO A 67 10.40 -25.18 -13.90
CA PRO A 67 11.77 -25.56 -14.18
C PRO A 67 12.65 -24.31 -14.35
N LEU A 68 13.91 -24.40 -13.94
CA LEU A 68 14.94 -23.40 -14.22
C LEU A 68 15.69 -23.81 -15.49
N ILE A 69 15.89 -22.85 -16.40
CA ILE A 69 16.65 -23.07 -17.63
C ILE A 69 18.11 -22.71 -17.33
N ALA A 70 19.01 -23.68 -17.33
CA ALA A 70 20.44 -23.39 -17.25
C ALA A 70 20.91 -22.74 -18.55
N SER A 71 21.31 -21.47 -18.52
CA SER A 71 22.17 -20.91 -19.56
C SER A 71 23.57 -21.51 -19.34
N VAL A 72 23.98 -22.47 -20.16
CA VAL A 72 25.28 -23.14 -20.06
C VAL A 72 26.39 -22.15 -20.42
N PRO A 73 27.32 -21.79 -19.52
CA PRO A 73 28.64 -21.35 -19.93
C PRO A 73 29.47 -22.62 -20.17
N GLU A 74 29.94 -22.83 -21.39
CA GLU A 74 30.88 -23.91 -21.70
C GLU A 74 32.11 -23.81 -20.80
N GLY A 75 32.43 -24.90 -20.10
CA GLY A 75 33.68 -25.05 -19.37
C GLY A 75 33.66 -24.59 -17.90
N SER A 76 33.07 -25.39 -17.01
CA SER A 76 33.40 -25.34 -15.58
C SER A 76 32.99 -26.65 -14.90
N SER A 77 33.98 -27.50 -14.66
CA SER A 77 33.88 -28.73 -13.88
C SER A 77 33.78 -28.40 -12.39
N ALA A 78 32.57 -28.06 -11.93
CA ALA A 78 32.20 -28.18 -10.53
C ALA A 78 30.73 -28.58 -10.47
N ILE A 79 30.47 -29.80 -9.99
CA ILE A 79 29.12 -30.28 -9.65
C ILE A 79 28.69 -29.53 -8.37
N GLN A 80 28.42 -28.24 -8.50
CA GLN A 80 27.56 -27.55 -7.54
C GLN A 80 26.13 -27.99 -7.88
N MET A 81 25.41 -28.55 -6.91
CA MET A 81 23.99 -28.86 -7.05
C MET A 81 23.24 -27.55 -7.35
N LYS A 82 23.03 -27.29 -8.64
CA LYS A 82 22.34 -26.10 -9.12
C LYS A 82 20.84 -26.38 -9.04
N PRO A 83 20.05 -25.50 -8.40
CA PRO A 83 18.61 -25.69 -8.32
C PRO A 83 18.02 -25.85 -9.72
N GLN A 84 17.23 -26.90 -9.93
CA GLN A 84 16.58 -27.17 -11.22
C GLN A 84 15.11 -26.73 -11.25
N LYS A 85 14.51 -26.45 -10.09
CA LYS A 85 13.08 -26.16 -9.97
C LYS A 85 12.83 -25.12 -8.88
N ILE A 86 11.88 -24.23 -9.15
CA ILE A 86 11.32 -23.29 -8.19
C ILE A 86 9.87 -23.67 -7.90
N SER A 87 9.50 -23.69 -6.63
CA SER A 87 8.12 -23.83 -6.17
C SER A 87 7.61 -22.48 -5.69
N LEU A 88 6.39 -22.14 -6.08
CA LEU A 88 5.71 -20.93 -5.62
C LEU A 88 4.56 -21.31 -4.69
N SER A 89 4.43 -20.57 -3.60
CA SER A 89 3.33 -20.71 -2.66
C SER A 89 2.82 -19.36 -2.18
N VAL A 90 1.60 -19.32 -1.65
CA VAL A 90 1.00 -18.18 -0.98
C VAL A 90 0.96 -18.47 0.52
N VAL A 91 1.51 -17.56 1.31
CA VAL A 91 1.45 -17.57 2.77
C VAL A 91 0.44 -16.55 3.26
N THR A 92 -0.20 -16.85 4.39
CA THR A 92 -1.33 -16.05 4.91
C THR A 92 -0.93 -15.02 5.96
N SER A 93 0.33 -15.08 6.40
CA SER A 93 0.95 -14.15 7.33
C SER A 93 2.42 -14.01 6.97
N ILE A 94 3.01 -12.83 7.16
CA ILE A 94 4.46 -12.64 7.00
C ILE A 94 5.26 -13.45 8.03
N SER A 95 4.66 -13.79 9.17
CA SER A 95 5.28 -14.63 10.21
C SER A 95 5.59 -16.07 9.75
N GLU A 96 4.99 -16.51 8.63
CA GLU A 96 5.29 -17.82 8.03
C GLU A 96 6.63 -17.84 7.28
N ILE A 97 7.24 -16.67 7.04
CA ILE A 97 8.56 -16.52 6.41
C ILE A 97 9.52 -15.98 7.48
N SER A 98 10.72 -16.55 7.57
CA SER A 98 11.71 -16.06 8.51
C SER A 98 12.12 -14.61 8.16
N ALA A 99 12.34 -13.78 9.18
CA ALA A 99 12.81 -12.41 8.97
C ALA A 99 14.14 -12.38 8.19
N GLU A 100 15.04 -13.32 8.49
CA GLU A 100 16.31 -13.46 7.78
C GLU A 100 16.10 -13.70 6.27
N ASP A 101 15.24 -14.63 5.88
CA ASP A 101 14.99 -14.95 4.46
C ASP A 101 14.31 -13.79 3.72
N TRP A 102 13.32 -13.15 4.35
CA TRP A 102 12.60 -12.03 3.78
C TRP A 102 13.53 -10.82 3.58
N ASP A 103 14.24 -10.43 4.63
CA ASP A 103 15.14 -9.28 4.60
C ASP A 103 16.34 -9.53 3.70
N ALA A 104 16.80 -10.78 3.58
CA ALA A 104 17.79 -11.18 2.60
C ALA A 104 17.28 -10.96 1.16
N CYS A 105 16.01 -11.24 0.86
CA CYS A 105 15.41 -10.91 -0.44
C CYS A 105 15.32 -9.39 -0.66
N ALA A 106 14.90 -8.64 0.36
CA ALA A 106 14.76 -7.19 0.29
C ALA A 106 16.11 -6.51 0.05
N LEU A 107 17.15 -6.93 0.77
CA LEU A 107 18.51 -6.40 0.66
C LEU A 107 19.11 -6.67 -0.73
N ASP A 108 19.00 -7.89 -1.24
CA ASP A 108 19.55 -8.25 -2.54
C ASP A 108 18.84 -7.54 -3.70
N ALA A 109 17.55 -7.23 -3.57
CA ALA A 109 16.76 -6.58 -4.60
C ALA A 109 17.15 -5.11 -4.84
N THR A 110 17.72 -4.43 -3.82
CA THR A 110 18.10 -3.01 -3.89
C THR A 110 19.60 -2.76 -3.75
N GLY A 111 20.32 -3.67 -3.09
CA GLY A 111 21.63 -3.42 -2.51
C GLY A 111 21.54 -2.67 -1.16
N PRO A 112 22.62 -2.68 -0.36
CA PRO A 112 22.65 -2.10 0.97
C PRO A 112 22.42 -0.58 1.00
N GLU A 113 22.90 0.15 0.00
CA GLU A 113 22.78 1.62 -0.05
C GLU A 113 21.35 2.11 -0.31
N LYS A 114 20.51 1.26 -0.90
CA LYS A 114 19.14 1.59 -1.31
C LYS A 114 18.10 0.74 -0.59
N PHE A 115 18.47 0.15 0.54
CA PHE A 115 17.57 -0.66 1.35
C PHE A 115 16.32 0.15 1.71
N ASN A 116 15.16 -0.42 1.43
CA ASN A 116 13.88 0.20 1.75
C ASN A 116 13.36 -0.39 3.08
N PRO A 117 13.38 0.38 4.19
CA PRO A 117 12.96 -0.13 5.50
C PRO A 117 11.48 -0.53 5.53
N PHE A 118 10.65 0.03 4.65
CA PHE A 118 9.23 -0.30 4.58
C PHE A 118 8.94 -1.63 3.89
N LEU A 119 9.96 -2.29 3.33
CA LEU A 119 9.88 -3.65 2.80
C LEU A 119 10.56 -4.66 3.73
N SER A 120 11.04 -4.23 4.90
CA SER A 120 11.58 -5.15 5.91
C SER A 120 10.47 -6.03 6.49
N HIS A 121 10.87 -7.22 6.94
CA HIS A 121 9.99 -8.14 7.65
C HIS A 121 9.40 -7.47 8.89
N ALA A 122 10.24 -6.84 9.72
CA ALA A 122 9.82 -6.19 10.95
C ALA A 122 8.73 -5.12 10.73
N PHE A 123 8.85 -4.30 9.68
CA PHE A 123 7.85 -3.28 9.38
C PHE A 123 6.50 -3.89 8.97
N LEU A 124 6.52 -4.91 8.10
CA LEU A 124 5.30 -5.57 7.64
C LEU A 124 4.66 -6.44 8.75
N SER A 125 5.47 -7.12 9.57
CA SER A 125 5.02 -7.87 10.75
C SER A 125 4.28 -6.95 11.71
N SER A 126 4.87 -5.79 12.03
CA SER A 126 4.25 -4.78 12.91
C SER A 126 2.88 -4.32 12.38
N LEU A 127 2.69 -4.25 11.06
CA LEU A 127 1.40 -3.91 10.46
C LEU A 127 0.36 -5.03 10.61
N GLU A 128 0.77 -6.28 10.48
CA GLU A 128 -0.11 -7.44 10.65
C GLU A 128 -0.46 -7.68 12.13
N GLU A 129 0.54 -7.68 13.02
CA GLU A 129 0.41 -7.92 14.46
C GLU A 129 -0.40 -6.82 15.17
N SER A 130 -0.23 -5.55 14.75
CA SER A 130 -1.05 -4.44 15.27
C SER A 130 -2.52 -4.46 14.85
N GLY A 131 -2.89 -5.35 13.93
CA GLY A 131 -4.22 -5.38 13.31
C GLY A 131 -4.40 -4.35 12.18
N SER A 132 -3.37 -3.56 11.86
CA SER A 132 -3.45 -2.47 10.88
C SER A 132 -3.67 -2.96 9.45
N ALA A 133 -2.91 -3.97 9.03
CA ALA A 133 -3.00 -4.62 7.72
C ALA A 133 -3.53 -6.06 7.86
N THR A 134 -4.79 -6.20 8.31
CA THR A 134 -5.42 -7.52 8.52
C THR A 134 -6.74 -7.65 7.78
N LYS A 135 -7.27 -8.89 7.72
CA LYS A 135 -8.56 -9.18 7.11
C LYS A 135 -9.68 -8.28 7.64
N GLN A 136 -9.67 -7.99 8.93
CA GLN A 136 -10.68 -7.18 9.63
C GLN A 136 -10.67 -5.72 9.14
N THR A 137 -9.50 -5.19 8.79
CA THR A 137 -9.33 -3.85 8.21
C THR A 137 -9.34 -3.88 6.68
N GLY A 138 -9.76 -4.99 6.07
CA GLY A 138 -9.86 -5.14 4.62
C GLY A 138 -8.54 -5.36 3.89
N TRP A 139 -7.49 -5.75 4.62
CA TRP A 139 -6.14 -6.07 4.16
C TRP A 139 -5.80 -7.53 4.47
N LEU A 140 -6.36 -8.51 3.74
CA LEU A 140 -6.02 -9.91 3.99
C LEU A 140 -4.62 -10.21 3.40
N PRO A 141 -3.60 -10.57 4.21
CA PRO A 141 -2.27 -10.89 3.67
C PRO A 141 -2.30 -12.18 2.85
N GLN A 142 -1.56 -12.17 1.73
CA GLN A 142 -1.47 -13.25 0.75
C GLN A 142 -0.07 -13.22 0.08
N HIS A 143 1.00 -13.11 0.87
CA HIS A 143 2.36 -12.94 0.32
C HIS A 143 2.76 -14.14 -0.53
N ILE A 144 3.53 -13.91 -1.59
CA ILE A 144 4.08 -15.00 -2.41
C ILE A 144 5.46 -15.35 -1.89
N LEU A 145 5.70 -16.65 -1.72
CA LEU A 145 6.99 -17.24 -1.39
C LEU A 145 7.48 -18.11 -2.54
N ALA A 146 8.67 -17.83 -3.04
CA ALA A 146 9.40 -18.65 -4.00
C ALA A 146 10.54 -19.40 -3.31
N GLN A 147 10.51 -20.73 -3.38
CA GLN A 147 11.55 -21.60 -2.82
C GLN A 147 12.16 -22.49 -3.90
N ASP A 148 13.45 -22.74 -3.80
CA ASP A 148 14.11 -23.78 -4.59
C ASP A 148 13.82 -25.20 -4.05
N GLU A 149 14.38 -26.21 -4.71
CA GLU A 149 14.23 -27.61 -4.32
C GLU A 149 14.86 -27.96 -2.96
N PHE A 150 15.78 -27.13 -2.47
CA PHE A 150 16.41 -27.25 -1.16
C PHE A 150 15.67 -26.46 -0.07
N LYS A 151 14.45 -25.97 -0.38
CA LYS A 151 13.62 -25.13 0.52
C LYS A 151 14.24 -23.79 0.88
N LYS A 152 15.23 -23.33 0.11
CA LYS A 152 15.80 -22.00 0.29
C LYS A 152 14.89 -20.96 -0.36
N THR A 153 14.59 -19.90 0.38
CA THR A 153 13.84 -18.76 -0.14
C THR A 153 14.68 -18.03 -1.18
N VAL A 154 14.16 -17.92 -2.41
CA VAL A 154 14.82 -17.25 -3.54
C VAL A 154 14.08 -16.01 -4.01
N GLY A 155 12.85 -15.80 -3.55
CA GLY A 155 12.12 -14.56 -3.77
C GLY A 155 10.81 -14.49 -3.01
N VAL A 156 10.35 -13.27 -2.75
CA VAL A 156 9.11 -12.97 -2.03
C VAL A 156 8.38 -11.78 -2.65
N VAL A 157 7.06 -11.72 -2.47
CA VAL A 157 6.22 -10.61 -2.95
C VAL A 157 5.24 -10.20 -1.85
N PRO A 158 5.29 -8.97 -1.32
CA PRO A 158 4.20 -8.45 -0.49
C PRO A 158 2.92 -8.33 -1.33
N LEU A 159 1.88 -9.03 -0.90
CA LEU A 159 0.62 -9.10 -1.63
C LEU A 159 -0.55 -9.24 -0.64
N TYR A 160 -1.62 -8.51 -0.93
CA TYR A 160 -2.81 -8.47 -0.09
C TYR A 160 -4.07 -8.62 -0.94
N LEU A 161 -5.06 -9.34 -0.43
CA LEU A 161 -6.42 -9.35 -0.95
C LEU A 161 -7.22 -8.23 -0.28
N LYS A 162 -7.56 -7.21 -1.05
CA LYS A 162 -8.16 -5.96 -0.60
C LYS A 162 -9.67 -5.92 -0.84
N SER A 163 -10.43 -5.50 0.17
CA SER A 163 -11.88 -5.27 0.07
C SER A 163 -12.28 -3.81 -0.22
N HIS A 164 -11.31 -2.89 -0.25
CA HIS A 164 -11.47 -1.45 -0.54
C HIS A 164 -10.14 -0.83 -0.96
N SER A 165 -10.14 0.46 -1.35
CA SER A 165 -8.94 1.24 -1.74
C SER A 165 -8.21 1.95 -0.60
N TYR A 166 -8.83 2.11 0.58
CA TYR A 166 -8.18 2.84 1.69
C TYR A 166 -6.79 2.28 2.06
N GLY A 167 -5.85 3.20 2.28
CA GLY A 167 -4.47 2.93 2.67
C GLY A 167 -3.49 2.63 1.53
N GLU A 168 -3.95 2.57 0.28
CA GLU A 168 -3.07 2.30 -0.89
C GLU A 168 -2.52 3.57 -1.55
N TYR A 169 -2.98 4.76 -1.11
CA TYR A 169 -2.63 6.09 -1.63
C TYR A 169 -2.91 6.31 -3.13
N VAL A 170 -3.55 5.36 -3.79
CA VAL A 170 -4.05 5.47 -5.16
C VAL A 170 -5.49 4.98 -5.19
N PHE A 171 -6.46 5.89 -5.13
CA PHE A 171 -7.86 5.50 -5.01
C PHE A 171 -8.47 5.05 -6.33
N ASP A 172 -9.13 3.89 -6.29
CA ASP A 172 -9.75 3.24 -7.46
C ASP A 172 -11.28 3.41 -7.52
N HIS A 173 -11.84 4.44 -6.87
CA HIS A 173 -13.30 4.66 -6.82
C HIS A 173 -13.94 4.73 -8.22
N SER A 174 -13.30 5.40 -9.17
CA SER A 174 -13.81 5.48 -10.54
C SER A 174 -13.87 4.14 -11.26
N TRP A 175 -12.91 3.24 -10.98
CA TRP A 175 -12.90 1.88 -11.51
C TRP A 175 -13.98 1.03 -10.85
N ALA A 176 -14.09 1.10 -9.52
CA ALA A 176 -15.12 0.40 -8.78
C ALA A 176 -16.52 0.78 -9.24
N ASP A 177 -16.80 2.09 -9.37
CA ASP A 177 -18.08 2.60 -9.85
C ASP A 177 -18.41 2.12 -11.26
N ALA A 178 -17.41 2.09 -12.16
CA ALA A 178 -17.59 1.56 -13.51
C ALA A 178 -17.98 0.08 -13.48
N PHE A 179 -17.25 -0.76 -12.75
CA PHE A 179 -17.56 -2.19 -12.61
C PHE A 179 -18.98 -2.42 -12.08
N TYR A 180 -19.38 -1.70 -11.03
CA TYR A 180 -20.71 -1.84 -10.45
C TYR A 180 -21.82 -1.40 -11.41
N ARG A 181 -21.61 -0.35 -12.21
CA ARG A 181 -22.54 0.05 -13.27
C ARG A 181 -22.69 -1.01 -14.35
N TYR A 182 -21.65 -1.80 -14.61
CA TYR A 182 -21.68 -2.96 -15.51
C TYR A 182 -22.21 -4.24 -14.85
N GLY A 183 -22.64 -4.20 -13.58
CA GLY A 183 -23.14 -5.37 -12.86
C GLY A 183 -22.06 -6.32 -12.36
N SER A 184 -20.79 -5.95 -12.46
CA SER A 184 -19.64 -6.73 -12.00
C SER A 184 -19.15 -6.23 -10.64
N ARG A 185 -18.57 -7.13 -9.83
CA ARG A 185 -17.92 -6.74 -8.57
C ARG A 185 -16.48 -6.33 -8.82
N TYR A 186 -16.07 -5.22 -8.23
CA TYR A 186 -14.68 -4.75 -8.25
C TYR A 186 -13.87 -5.21 -7.04
N TYR A 187 -14.50 -5.38 -5.88
CA TYR A 187 -13.84 -5.95 -4.71
C TYR A 187 -14.33 -7.38 -4.46
N PRO A 188 -13.43 -8.27 -3.95
CA PRO A 188 -12.04 -7.99 -3.62
C PRO A 188 -11.12 -7.92 -4.85
N LYS A 189 -9.97 -7.25 -4.70
CA LYS A 189 -8.87 -7.18 -5.69
C LYS A 189 -7.55 -7.60 -5.05
N LEU A 190 -6.58 -8.03 -5.85
CA LEU A 190 -5.21 -8.27 -5.39
C LEU A 190 -4.39 -6.98 -5.46
N GLN A 191 -3.56 -6.74 -4.45
CA GLN A 191 -2.78 -5.52 -4.31
C GLN A 191 -1.37 -5.84 -3.80
N SER A 192 -0.36 -5.63 -4.64
CA SER A 192 1.04 -5.64 -4.23
C SER A 192 1.49 -4.21 -3.93
N CYS A 193 1.81 -3.94 -2.67
CA CYS A 193 2.23 -2.65 -2.18
C CYS A 193 2.88 -2.75 -0.79
N VAL A 194 3.47 -1.65 -0.35
CA VAL A 194 3.71 -1.40 1.07
C VAL A 194 2.44 -0.76 1.65
N PRO A 195 1.79 -1.35 2.68
CA PRO A 195 0.61 -0.75 3.28
C PRO A 195 0.91 0.65 3.83
N PHE A 196 -0.02 1.57 3.62
CA PHE A 196 -0.03 2.92 4.19
C PHE A 196 1.19 3.79 3.87
N THR A 197 1.99 3.40 2.88
CA THR A 197 3.25 4.08 2.56
C THR A 197 3.39 4.25 1.06
N PRO A 198 3.24 5.47 0.51
CA PRO A 198 3.38 5.74 -0.92
C PRO A 198 4.85 5.84 -1.34
N VAL A 199 5.66 4.84 -1.02
CA VAL A 199 7.10 4.81 -1.32
C VAL A 199 7.37 4.02 -2.59
N THR A 200 8.07 4.64 -3.54
CA THR A 200 8.56 3.95 -4.74
C THR A 200 9.66 2.98 -4.38
N GLY A 201 9.54 1.73 -4.84
CA GLY A 201 10.54 0.69 -4.61
C GLY A 201 10.06 -0.65 -5.11
N GLN A 202 10.86 -1.67 -4.87
CA GLN A 202 10.64 -3.02 -5.36
C GLN A 202 9.34 -3.61 -4.79
N ARG A 203 8.66 -4.43 -5.58
CA ARG A 203 7.48 -5.21 -5.17
C ARG A 203 7.68 -6.70 -5.39
N ILE A 204 8.63 -7.08 -6.23
CA ILE A 204 9.09 -8.45 -6.40
C ILE A 204 10.54 -8.49 -5.89
N LEU A 205 10.74 -9.10 -4.72
CA LEU A 205 12.03 -9.17 -4.05
C LEU A 205 12.67 -10.50 -4.38
N VAL A 206 13.84 -10.51 -5.01
CA VAL A 206 14.50 -11.72 -5.49
C VAL A 206 15.94 -11.75 -5.01
N ARG A 207 16.39 -12.90 -4.49
CA ARG A 207 17.78 -13.12 -4.09
C ARG A 207 18.72 -12.98 -5.29
N ASN A 208 19.91 -12.46 -5.04
CA ASN A 208 20.95 -12.28 -6.03
C ASN A 208 21.61 -13.63 -6.36
N THR A 209 20.93 -14.41 -7.18
CA THR A 209 21.36 -15.72 -7.69
C THR A 209 21.62 -15.65 -9.19
N TRP A 210 22.30 -16.65 -9.74
CA TRP A 210 22.58 -16.73 -11.19
C TRP A 210 21.30 -16.84 -12.05
N PHE A 211 20.16 -17.16 -11.44
CA PHE A 211 18.85 -17.33 -12.07
C PHE A 211 17.82 -16.28 -11.60
N LYS A 212 18.26 -15.16 -11.00
CA LYS A 212 17.36 -14.13 -10.44
C LYS A 212 16.34 -13.63 -11.46
N GLU A 213 16.77 -13.45 -12.72
CA GLU A 213 15.91 -12.93 -13.78
C GLU A 213 14.78 -13.90 -14.12
N GLN A 214 15.07 -15.21 -14.10
CA GLN A 214 14.06 -16.24 -14.31
C GLN A 214 13.08 -16.32 -13.14
N VAL A 215 13.57 -16.22 -11.89
CA VAL A 215 12.68 -16.17 -10.70
C VAL A 215 11.76 -14.96 -10.75
N PHE A 216 12.29 -13.80 -11.15
CA PHE A 216 11.47 -12.61 -11.34
C PHE A 216 10.37 -12.84 -12.37
N ASP A 217 10.69 -13.40 -13.54
CA ASP A 217 9.71 -13.67 -14.60
C ASP A 217 8.67 -14.72 -14.17
N ILE A 218 9.09 -15.75 -13.43
CA ILE A 218 8.20 -16.76 -12.84
C ILE A 218 7.23 -16.13 -11.84
N LEU A 219 7.72 -15.29 -10.92
CA LEU A 219 6.89 -14.55 -9.96
C LEU A 219 5.92 -13.61 -10.66
N LEU A 220 6.37 -12.90 -11.69
CA LEU A 220 5.56 -11.97 -12.45
C LEU A 220 4.46 -12.68 -13.26
N SER A 221 4.77 -13.83 -13.87
CA SER A 221 3.78 -14.69 -14.53
C SER A 221 2.76 -15.21 -13.53
N ALA A 222 3.20 -15.66 -12.35
CA ALA A 222 2.29 -16.12 -11.31
C ALA A 222 1.34 -15.00 -10.86
N LEU A 223 1.84 -13.78 -10.62
CA LEU A 223 1.01 -12.61 -10.30
C LEU A 223 -0.04 -12.33 -11.38
N LYS A 224 0.32 -12.46 -12.66
CA LYS A 224 -0.61 -12.28 -13.78
C LYS A 224 -1.75 -13.32 -13.76
N ASP A 225 -1.46 -14.56 -13.39
CA ASP A 225 -2.44 -15.64 -13.38
C ASP A 225 -3.33 -15.64 -12.12
N MET A 226 -2.87 -15.00 -11.03
CA MET A 226 -3.59 -15.01 -9.75
C MET A 226 -5.01 -14.44 -9.81
N PRO A 227 -5.31 -13.33 -10.51
CA PRO A 227 -6.69 -12.84 -10.59
C PRO A 227 -7.71 -13.85 -11.07
N ALA A 228 -7.34 -14.66 -12.07
CA ALA A 228 -8.20 -15.73 -12.56
C ALA A 228 -8.34 -16.86 -11.52
N LYS A 229 -7.24 -17.27 -10.87
CA LYS A 229 -7.26 -18.31 -9.81
C LYS A 229 -8.10 -17.89 -8.59
N TYR A 230 -8.02 -16.63 -8.18
CA TYR A 230 -8.73 -16.05 -7.04
C TYR A 230 -10.15 -15.58 -7.39
N GLN A 231 -10.53 -15.61 -8.68
CA GLN A 231 -11.79 -15.07 -9.18
C GLN A 231 -12.03 -13.60 -8.76
N VAL A 232 -10.97 -12.79 -8.82
CA VAL A 232 -11.01 -11.36 -8.49
C VAL A 232 -10.95 -10.50 -9.74
N SER A 233 -11.41 -9.25 -9.63
CA SER A 233 -11.52 -8.35 -10.79
C SER A 233 -10.17 -7.93 -11.36
N SER A 234 -9.13 -7.82 -10.54
CA SER A 234 -7.84 -7.27 -10.95
C SER A 234 -6.71 -7.55 -9.96
N LEU A 235 -5.47 -7.39 -10.43
CA LEU A 235 -4.27 -7.25 -9.60
C LEU A 235 -3.60 -5.91 -9.86
N HIS A 236 -3.23 -5.22 -8.78
CA HIS A 236 -2.67 -3.88 -8.79
C HIS A 236 -1.28 -3.90 -8.15
N VAL A 237 -0.33 -3.21 -8.77
CA VAL A 237 1.00 -2.96 -8.20
C VAL A 237 1.20 -1.45 -8.07
N THR A 238 1.32 -0.96 -6.83
CA THR A 238 1.49 0.49 -6.57
C THR A 238 2.92 0.82 -6.15
N PHE A 239 3.41 1.92 -6.74
CA PHE A 239 4.77 2.43 -6.57
C PHE A 239 5.89 1.39 -6.82
N PRO A 240 5.83 0.57 -7.89
CA PRO A 240 6.96 -0.32 -8.23
C PRO A 240 8.19 0.51 -8.64
N SER A 241 9.36 -0.12 -8.62
CA SER A 241 10.56 0.47 -9.19
C SER A 241 10.39 0.70 -10.70
N GLU A 242 11.17 1.61 -11.28
CA GLU A 242 11.11 1.92 -12.72
C GLU A 242 11.40 0.69 -13.58
N ASN A 243 12.39 -0.13 -13.19
CA ASN A 243 12.72 -1.37 -13.89
C ASN A 243 11.55 -2.37 -13.88
N GLU A 244 10.93 -2.60 -12.72
CA GLU A 244 9.74 -3.45 -12.61
C GLU A 244 8.57 -2.88 -13.43
N TRP A 245 8.37 -1.56 -13.39
CA TRP A 245 7.31 -0.90 -14.13
C TRP A 245 7.41 -1.14 -15.64
N HIS A 246 8.63 -1.10 -16.20
CA HIS A 246 8.89 -1.44 -17.58
C HIS A 246 8.71 -2.94 -17.87
N ARG A 247 9.24 -3.83 -17.02
CA ARG A 247 9.11 -5.28 -17.22
C ARG A 247 7.66 -5.75 -17.15
N MET A 248 6.89 -5.26 -16.19
CA MET A 248 5.46 -5.60 -16.03
C MET A 248 4.64 -5.28 -17.29
N LYS A 249 5.01 -4.21 -18.02
CA LYS A 249 4.38 -3.88 -19.31
C LYS A 249 4.52 -5.01 -20.33
N ASN A 250 5.70 -5.62 -20.42
CA ASN A 250 5.98 -6.71 -21.36
C ASN A 250 5.17 -7.98 -21.01
N PHE A 251 4.73 -8.11 -19.76
CA PHE A 251 3.86 -9.20 -19.30
C PHE A 251 2.37 -8.89 -19.47
N GLY A 252 2.00 -7.73 -20.05
CA GLY A 252 0.62 -7.36 -20.35
C GLY A 252 -0.09 -6.57 -19.24
N PHE A 253 0.66 -6.05 -18.27
CA PHE A 253 0.08 -5.15 -17.28
C PHE A 253 -0.10 -3.73 -17.86
N LEU A 254 -1.20 -3.07 -17.50
CA LEU A 254 -1.54 -1.71 -17.92
C LEU A 254 -0.85 -0.68 -17.03
N GLN A 255 -0.01 0.16 -17.63
CA GLN A 255 0.72 1.19 -16.90
C GLN A 255 -0.16 2.43 -16.64
N ARG A 256 -0.20 2.89 -15.39
CA ARG A 256 -0.83 4.14 -14.97
C ARG A 256 0.20 5.07 -14.36
N ILE A 257 0.28 6.27 -14.92
CA ILE A 257 1.14 7.36 -14.45
C ILE A 257 0.36 8.21 -13.44
N GLY A 258 1.03 8.56 -12.34
CA GLY A 258 0.53 9.49 -11.33
C GLY A 258 1.63 10.49 -10.98
N MET A 259 1.26 11.55 -10.27
CA MET A 259 2.20 12.57 -9.83
C MET A 259 2.42 12.46 -8.32
N GLN A 260 3.68 12.47 -7.91
CA GLN A 260 4.08 12.50 -6.49
C GLN A 260 5.04 13.66 -6.29
N TYR A 261 4.90 14.34 -5.15
CA TYR A 261 5.80 15.41 -4.75
C TYR A 261 6.77 14.86 -3.70
N HIS A 262 8.06 14.87 -4.02
CA HIS A 262 9.13 14.54 -3.08
C HIS A 262 9.81 15.83 -2.64
N TRP A 263 10.00 15.98 -1.34
CA TRP A 263 10.92 16.98 -0.82
C TRP A 263 12.29 16.34 -0.70
N ILE A 264 13.30 17.01 -1.24
CA ILE A 264 14.70 16.57 -1.20
C ILE A 264 15.47 17.67 -0.48
N ASN A 265 16.18 17.29 0.59
CA ASN A 265 17.10 18.22 1.23
C ASN A 265 18.25 18.55 0.27
N ARG A 266 18.41 19.82 -0.09
CA ARG A 266 19.51 20.30 -0.96
C ARG A 266 20.73 20.69 -0.13
N ASN A 267 21.07 19.84 0.85
CA ASN A 267 22.14 20.07 1.84
C ASN A 267 21.94 21.33 2.70
N TYR A 268 20.69 21.73 2.97
CA TYR A 268 20.42 22.80 3.93
C TYR A 268 20.90 22.37 5.32
N GLN A 269 21.72 23.19 5.96
CA GLN A 269 22.27 22.94 7.29
C GLN A 269 21.31 23.37 8.40
N ASN A 270 20.38 24.26 8.07
CA ASN A 270 19.40 24.79 9.00
C ASN A 270 18.10 25.18 8.28
N PHE A 271 17.07 25.44 9.08
CA PHE A 271 15.74 25.78 8.56
C PHE A 271 15.74 27.11 7.80
N ASP A 272 16.59 28.06 8.18
CA ASP A 272 16.64 29.37 7.52
C ASP A 272 17.21 29.29 6.10
N GLU A 273 18.22 28.45 5.87
CA GLU A 273 18.72 28.14 4.53
C GLU A 273 17.63 27.55 3.64
N PHE A 274 16.84 26.60 4.15
CA PHE A 274 15.68 26.07 3.43
C PHE A 274 14.65 27.17 3.08
N LEU A 275 14.42 28.12 3.99
CA LEU A 275 13.50 29.23 3.74
C LEU A 275 14.03 30.24 2.70
N MET A 276 15.35 30.31 2.47
CA MET A 276 15.91 31.20 1.45
C MET A 276 15.49 30.80 0.04
N ASP A 277 15.28 29.51 -0.21
CA ASP A 277 14.79 28.97 -1.49
C ASP A 277 13.29 29.23 -1.74
N MET A 278 12.57 29.77 -0.76
CA MET A 278 11.16 30.14 -0.91
C MET A 278 10.95 31.60 -1.32
N LYS A 279 9.82 31.87 -1.98
CA LYS A 279 9.34 33.24 -2.21
C LYS A 279 9.20 33.98 -0.88
N GLN A 280 9.56 35.28 -0.87
CA GLN A 280 9.60 36.12 0.33
C GLN A 280 8.29 36.10 1.14
N SER A 281 7.13 36.13 0.46
CA SER A 281 5.82 36.06 1.11
C SER A 281 5.66 34.77 1.91
N LYS A 282 5.94 33.60 1.29
CA LYS A 282 5.84 32.29 1.93
C LYS A 282 6.83 32.14 3.10
N ARG A 283 8.07 32.61 2.92
CA ARG A 283 9.06 32.68 3.99
C ARG A 283 8.59 33.51 5.18
N LYS A 284 8.04 34.71 4.93
CA LYS A 284 7.53 35.60 5.98
C LYS A 284 6.39 34.95 6.76
N THR A 285 5.44 34.32 6.06
CA THR A 285 4.33 33.59 6.68
C THR A 285 4.83 32.45 7.56
N ILE A 286 5.73 31.59 7.07
CA ILE A 286 6.26 30.46 7.86
C ILE A 286 6.97 30.95 9.13
N ARG A 287 7.79 32.02 9.03
CA ARG A 287 8.46 32.60 10.20
C ARG A 287 7.47 33.18 11.21
N GLN A 288 6.41 33.84 10.74
CA GLN A 288 5.36 34.37 11.60
C GLN A 288 4.61 33.25 12.33
N GLU A 289 4.24 32.18 11.64
CA GLU A 289 3.58 31.02 12.27
C GLU A 289 4.48 30.36 13.32
N ARG A 290 5.78 30.17 13.05
CA ARG A 290 6.71 29.61 14.04
C ARG A 290 6.88 30.47 15.29
N LYS A 291 6.98 31.80 15.13
CA LYS A 291 7.06 32.73 16.27
C LYS A 291 5.83 32.66 17.18
N LYS A 292 4.64 32.42 16.62
CA LYS A 292 3.43 32.24 17.42
C LYS A 292 3.52 31.00 18.31
N VAL A 293 4.17 29.93 17.86
CA VAL A 293 4.36 28.70 18.62
C VAL A 293 5.41 28.88 19.73
N GLU A 294 6.51 29.58 19.45
CA GLU A 294 7.57 29.86 20.43
C GLU A 294 7.06 30.66 21.65
N GLY A 295 6.10 31.57 21.45
CA GLY A 295 5.50 32.36 22.53
C GLY A 295 4.54 31.61 23.46
N VAL A 296 4.17 30.36 23.13
CA VAL A 296 3.13 29.59 23.85
C VAL A 296 3.73 28.44 24.69
N GLY A 297 5.06 28.33 24.77
CA GLY A 297 5.72 27.36 25.67
C GLY A 297 5.68 25.91 25.19
N TYR A 298 5.48 25.67 23.89
CA TYR A 298 5.52 24.32 23.32
C TYR A 298 6.95 23.78 23.22
N GLY A 299 7.21 22.61 23.80
CA GLY A 299 8.44 21.85 23.62
C GLY A 299 8.30 20.80 22.51
N THR A 300 9.34 20.62 21.69
CA THR A 300 9.43 19.45 20.80
C THR A 300 10.35 18.43 21.44
N VAL A 301 9.85 17.21 21.64
CA VAL A 301 10.66 16.09 22.12
C VAL A 301 10.85 15.12 20.95
N LEU A 302 12.10 14.82 20.63
CA LEU A 302 12.41 13.73 19.71
C LEU A 302 12.38 12.43 20.51
N LEU A 303 11.38 11.60 20.24
CA LEU A 303 11.30 10.27 20.83
C LEU A 303 12.07 9.31 19.93
N LEU A 304 13.24 8.87 20.40
CA LEU A 304 13.97 7.77 19.80
C LEU A 304 13.46 6.47 20.44
N ALA A 305 13.15 5.47 19.62
CA ALA A 305 12.49 4.21 19.98
C ALA A 305 13.18 3.36 21.07
N TYR A 306 14.33 3.80 21.59
CA TYR A 306 15.19 3.02 22.46
C TYR A 306 14.95 3.25 23.96
N GLU A 307 14.09 4.20 24.34
CA GLU A 307 13.72 4.39 25.74
C GLU A 307 12.42 3.64 26.05
N GLU A 308 12.56 2.44 26.63
CA GLU A 308 11.50 1.81 27.41
C GLU A 308 11.03 2.82 28.47
N SER A 309 9.82 3.37 28.30
CA SER A 309 9.13 3.96 29.43
C SER A 309 7.64 3.66 29.34
N HIS A 310 7.21 2.91 30.36
CA HIS A 310 5.83 2.78 30.76
C HIS A 310 5.21 4.18 30.87
N ASP A 311 3.95 4.27 30.42
CA ASP A 311 2.95 5.25 30.86
C ASP A 311 3.10 6.69 30.33
N TRP A 312 2.58 6.93 29.11
CA TRP A 312 2.34 8.29 28.60
C TRP A 312 0.88 8.47 28.12
N PRO A 313 -0.03 8.99 28.97
CA PRO A 313 -1.43 9.28 28.61
C PRO A 313 -1.59 10.28 27.44
N GLY A 314 -0.58 11.09 27.16
CA GLY A 314 -0.62 12.12 26.11
C GLY A 314 -0.51 11.57 24.68
N TYR A 315 0.16 10.43 24.49
CA TYR A 315 0.34 9.81 23.16
C TYR A 315 -0.96 9.12 22.69
N THR A 316 -1.64 8.46 23.62
CA THR A 316 -3.02 7.98 23.47
C THR A 316 -3.99 9.12 23.21
N LEU A 317 -3.81 10.31 23.81
CA LEU A 317 -4.68 11.46 23.55
C LEU A 317 -4.46 12.09 22.15
N PHE A 318 -3.21 12.26 21.70
CA PHE A 318 -2.92 12.86 20.39
C PHE A 318 -3.35 11.97 19.22
N SER A 319 -3.17 10.65 19.38
CA SER A 319 -3.77 9.67 18.48
C SER A 319 -5.28 9.82 18.47
N THR A 320 -5.95 9.79 19.62
CA THR A 320 -7.43 9.89 19.70
C THR A 320 -8.00 11.23 19.21
N THR A 321 -7.27 12.35 19.33
CA THR A 321 -7.79 13.68 18.96
C THR A 321 -7.60 13.98 17.46
N THR A 322 -6.50 13.51 16.87
CA THR A 322 -6.31 13.60 15.40
C THR A 322 -7.15 12.55 14.65
N CYS A 323 -7.58 11.48 15.34
CA CYS A 323 -8.54 10.47 14.85
C CYS A 323 -9.92 11.05 14.48
N LEU A 324 -10.32 12.20 15.03
CA LEU A 324 -11.63 12.79 14.73
C LEU A 324 -11.65 13.65 13.45
N LEU A 325 -10.50 13.89 12.82
CA LEU A 325 -10.37 14.83 11.69
C LEU A 325 -9.96 14.16 10.35
N SER A 326 -9.40 12.95 10.33
CA SER A 326 -9.26 12.16 9.09
C SER A 326 -8.95 10.67 9.33
N ASP A 327 -9.74 9.78 8.72
CA ASP A 327 -9.60 8.31 8.82
C ASP A 327 -8.22 7.78 8.37
N SER A 328 -7.50 8.53 7.53
CA SER A 328 -6.17 8.15 7.01
C SER A 328 -5.05 8.23 8.06
N LEU A 329 -5.22 9.01 9.12
CA LEU A 329 -4.16 9.24 10.13
C LEU A 329 -4.18 8.22 11.27
N PHE A 330 -5.33 7.56 11.48
CA PHE A 330 -5.56 6.49 12.45
C PHE A 330 -4.52 5.36 12.32
N LEU A 331 -4.12 5.11 11.07
CA LEU A 331 -3.38 3.91 10.70
C LEU A 331 -1.86 4.11 10.78
N VAL A 332 -1.38 5.33 10.53
CA VAL A 332 0.03 5.70 10.74
C VAL A 332 0.39 5.62 12.23
N LEU A 333 -0.49 6.06 13.13
CA LEU A 333 -0.21 6.08 14.58
C LEU A 333 -0.28 4.70 15.23
N LYS A 334 -1.19 3.81 14.80
CA LYS A 334 -1.17 2.40 15.23
C LYS A 334 0.08 1.65 14.75
N THR A 335 0.50 1.91 13.52
CA THR A 335 1.73 1.32 12.95
C THR A 335 2.96 1.75 13.76
N VAL A 336 3.07 3.04 14.08
CA VAL A 336 4.16 3.54 14.93
C VAL A 336 4.06 2.95 16.33
N SER A 337 2.89 2.89 16.98
CA SER A 337 2.79 2.33 18.33
C SER A 337 3.22 0.86 18.43
N SER A 338 2.98 0.05 17.38
CA SER A 338 3.32 -1.38 17.37
C SER A 338 4.76 -1.66 16.97
N CYS A 339 5.33 -0.88 16.05
CA CYS A 339 6.76 -1.02 15.69
C CYS A 339 7.69 -0.79 16.90
N TYR A 340 7.22 -0.10 17.94
CA TYR A 340 8.02 0.32 19.10
C TYR A 340 7.82 -0.58 20.32
N SER A 341 6.75 -1.38 20.41
CA SER A 341 6.49 -2.26 21.56
C SER A 341 7.33 -3.54 21.57
N GLU A 342 7.94 -3.93 20.45
CA GLU A 342 8.63 -5.23 20.31
C GLU A 342 10.16 -5.13 20.17
N GLY A 343 10.78 -3.98 20.42
CA GLY A 343 12.25 -3.85 20.39
C GLY A 343 12.88 -4.05 18.99
N SER A 344 12.06 -4.10 17.94
CA SER A 344 12.50 -4.20 16.55
C SER A 344 13.19 -2.90 16.12
N LYS A 345 14.45 -3.00 15.67
CA LYS A 345 15.29 -1.88 15.23
C LYS A 345 14.82 -1.27 13.90
N VAL A 346 13.60 -0.73 13.84
CA VAL A 346 13.15 0.11 12.74
C VAL A 346 13.41 1.56 13.14
N SER A 347 14.52 2.12 12.64
CA SER A 347 14.81 3.55 12.82
C SER A 347 13.84 4.36 11.95
N ALA A 348 12.68 4.69 12.50
CA ALA A 348 11.80 5.73 12.00
C ALA A 348 11.86 6.90 12.97
N SER A 349 12.23 8.09 12.48
CA SER A 349 12.15 9.32 13.28
C SER A 349 10.73 9.85 13.18
N LEU A 350 9.93 9.67 14.23
CA LEU A 350 8.62 10.31 14.35
C LEU A 350 8.74 11.51 15.29
N THR A 351 8.65 12.72 14.74
CA THR A 351 8.51 13.93 15.54
C THR A 351 7.06 14.08 15.98
N VAL A 352 6.79 13.91 17.28
CA VAL A 352 5.46 14.13 17.86
C VAL A 352 5.45 15.50 18.54
N LEU A 353 4.49 16.34 18.13
CA LEU A 353 4.26 17.65 18.73
C LEU A 353 3.44 17.44 20.02
N VAL A 354 4.08 17.57 21.18
CA VAL A 354 3.42 17.48 22.48
C VAL A 354 2.94 18.86 22.89
N LEU A 355 1.63 19.03 23.04
CA LEU A 355 1.06 20.22 23.67
C LEU A 355 1.19 20.04 25.20
N PRO A 356 1.79 20.96 25.97
CA PRO A 356 1.68 20.91 27.41
C PRO A 356 0.22 21.16 27.78
N VAL A 357 -0.37 20.21 28.52
CA VAL A 357 -1.60 20.47 29.27
C VAL A 357 -1.20 21.39 30.40
N VAL A 358 -1.44 22.69 30.21
CA VAL A 358 -1.36 23.66 31.30
C VAL A 358 -2.59 23.44 32.18
N SER A 359 -2.34 23.29 33.48
CA SER A 359 -3.29 22.94 34.54
C SER A 359 -4.39 23.98 34.73
#